data_AF-A0A261VKE5-F1
#
_entry.id   AF-A0A261VKE5-F1
#
_cell.length_a   1.000
_cell.length_b   1.000
_cell.length_c   1.000
_cell.angle_alpha   90.00
_cell.angle_beta   90.00
_cell.angle_gamma   90.00
#
_symmetry.space_group_name_H-M   'P 1'
#
loop_
_entity.id
_entity.type
_entity.pdbx_description
1 polymer ?
#
loop_
_entity_poly.entity_id
_entity_poly.type
_entity_poly.pdbx_seq_one_letter_code
_entity_poly.pdbx_strand_id
1 'polypeptide(L)' 'MSRIPHGGPGEIPPVDERVPADAFDNAIRAFGVVAACEWFGHDPDSQFTAATIRELRIRSGIPESEA' A
#
# COMPACT_ATOMS: atom_id res chain seq x y z
N MET A 1 15.26 1.93 6.33
CA MET A 1 13.99 2.65 6.56
C MET A 1 13.65 3.37 5.27
N SER A 2 12.50 3.06 4.66
CA SER A 2 12.02 3.74 3.45
C SER A 2 11.78 5.22 3.72
N ARG A 3 11.95 6.04 2.68
CA ARG A 3 11.64 7.46 2.66
C ARG A 3 10.24 7.74 2.10
N ILE A 4 9.57 6.73 1.52
CA ILE A 4 8.21 6.89 0.99
C ILE A 4 7.23 6.92 2.17
N PRO A 5 6.43 8.00 2.31
CA PRO A 5 5.45 8.10 3.39
C PRO A 5 4.21 7.23 3.10
N HIS A 6 3.44 6.92 4.14
CA HIS A 6 2.11 6.30 4.04
C HIS A 6 2.09 4.84 3.53
N GLY A 7 3.23 4.16 3.54
CA GLY A 7 3.36 2.75 3.16
C GLY A 7 3.62 1.80 4.31
N GLY A 8 3.54 2.27 5.56
CA GLY A 8 3.73 1.47 6.76
C GLY A 8 2.54 0.56 7.11
N PRO A 9 2.73 -0.38 8.04
CA PRO A 9 1.67 -1.30 8.48
C PRO A 9 0.46 -0.55 9.03
N GLY A 10 -0.71 -0.74 8.42
CA GLY A 10 -1.97 -0.13 8.85
C GLY A 10 -2.12 1.36 8.57
N GLU A 11 -1.15 2.01 7.89
CA GLU A 11 -1.26 3.43 7.54
C GLU A 11 -2.30 3.70 6.44
N ILE A 12 -2.62 2.69 5.64
CA ILE A 12 -3.68 2.75 4.62
C ILE A 12 -4.87 1.94 5.16
N PRO A 13 -6.06 2.55 5.33
CA PRO A 13 -7.25 1.85 5.81
C PRO A 13 -7.65 0.69 4.91
N PRO A 14 -8.14 -0.44 5.45
CA PRO A 14 -8.67 -1.54 4.64
C PRO A 14 -9.94 -1.11 3.90
N VAL A 15 -10.28 -1.88 2.87
CA VAL A 15 -11.56 -1.76 2.16
C VAL A 15 -12.49 -2.92 2.53
N ASP A 16 -13.79 -2.73 2.31
CA ASP A 16 -14.76 -3.82 2.42
C ASP A 16 -14.48 -4.89 1.35
N GLU A 17 -14.40 -6.15 1.78
CA GLU A 17 -13.97 -7.26 0.92
C GLU A 17 -15.13 -7.75 0.05
N ARG A 18 -15.06 -7.45 -1.26
CA ARG A 18 -16.09 -7.85 -2.24
C ARG A 18 -15.55 -8.87 -3.22
N VAL A 19 -14.24 -8.86 -3.47
CA VAL A 19 -13.54 -9.82 -4.33
C VAL A 19 -12.26 -10.33 -3.65
N PRO A 20 -11.73 -11.50 -4.02
CA PRO A 20 -10.50 -12.03 -3.42
C PRO A 20 -9.28 -11.08 -3.49
N ALA A 21 -9.23 -10.22 -4.51
CA ALA A 21 -8.19 -9.21 -4.63
C ALA A 21 -8.24 -8.18 -3.49
N ASP A 22 -9.43 -7.87 -2.94
CA ASP A 22 -9.56 -6.94 -1.80
C ASP A 22 -8.91 -7.54 -0.55
N ALA A 23 -9.09 -8.84 -0.31
CA ALA A 23 -8.45 -9.54 0.82
C ALA A 23 -6.93 -9.55 0.70
N PHE A 24 -6.40 -9.73 -0.52
CA PHE A 24 -4.97 -9.63 -0.78
C PHE A 24 -4.45 -8.21 -0.54
N ASP A 25 -5.13 -7.19 -1.08
CA ASP A 25 -4.77 -5.79 -0.88
C ASP A 25 -4.84 -5.41 0.61
N ASN A 26 -5.86 -5.89 1.34
CA ASN A 26 -5.99 -5.69 2.79
C ASN A 26 -4.86 -6.35 3.58
N ALA A 27 -4.41 -7.54 3.18
CA ALA A 27 -3.24 -8.17 3.77
C ALA A 27 -1.97 -7.36 3.53
N ILE A 28 -1.80 -6.79 2.33
CA ILE A 28 -0.68 -5.87 2.03
C ILE A 28 -0.75 -4.63 2.93
N ARG A 29 -1.93 -4.01 3.08
CA ARG A 29 -2.12 -2.84 3.96
C ARG A 29 -1.77 -3.15 5.41
N ALA A 30 -2.23 -4.29 5.92
CA ALA A 30 -1.96 -4.73 7.28
C ALA A 30 -0.47 -5.04 7.52
N PHE A 31 0.20 -5.66 6.55
CA PHE A 31 1.62 -5.95 6.60
C PHE A 31 2.51 -4.70 6.41
N GLY A 32 2.01 -3.71 5.68
CA GLY A 32 2.73 -2.53 5.23
C GLY A 32 3.18 -2.70 3.78
N VAL A 33 2.80 -1.75 2.92
CA VAL A 33 3.07 -1.78 1.48
C VAL A 33 4.57 -1.81 1.18
N VAL A 34 5.37 -1.02 1.89
CA VAL A 34 6.83 -1.00 1.72
C VAL A 34 7.41 -2.39 2.00
N ALA A 35 7.04 -2.99 3.13
CA ALA A 35 7.51 -4.32 3.52
C ALA A 35 7.05 -5.39 2.52
N ALA A 36 5.81 -5.30 2.02
CA ALA A 36 5.29 -6.20 1.00
C ALA A 36 6.11 -6.09 -0.30
N CYS A 37 6.33 -4.88 -0.80
CA CYS A 37 7.10 -4.63 -2.01
C CYS A 37 8.55 -5.12 -1.87
N GLU A 38 9.19 -4.89 -0.73
CA GLU A 38 10.52 -5.43 -0.41
C GLU A 38 10.53 -6.96 -0.44
N TRP A 39 9.51 -7.60 0.14
CA TRP A 39 9.36 -9.06 0.12
C TRP A 39 9.22 -9.61 -1.31
N PHE A 40 8.52 -8.90 -2.20
CA PHE A 40 8.43 -9.22 -3.63
C PHE A 40 9.69 -8.88 -4.44
N GLY A 41 10.74 -8.33 -3.80
CA GLY A 41 12.02 -8.03 -4.43
C GLY A 41 12.12 -6.64 -5.06
N HIS A 42 11.21 -5.72 -4.72
CA HIS A 42 11.27 -4.33 -5.14
C HIS A 42 12.02 -3.45 -4.13
N ASP A 43 12.71 -2.44 -4.62
CA ASP A 43 13.38 -1.46 -3.75
C ASP A 43 12.32 -0.63 -2.97
N PRO A 44 12.51 -0.43 -1.65
CA PRO A 44 11.56 0.28 -0.78
C PRO A 44 11.31 1.73 -1.20
N ASP A 45 12.23 2.36 -1.92
CA ASP A 45 12.13 3.73 -2.42
C ASP A 45 11.88 3.78 -3.95
N SER A 46 11.51 2.64 -4.56
CA SER A 46 11.24 2.56 -5.99
C SER A 46 9.93 3.25 -6.42
N GLN A 47 9.87 3.60 -7.70
CA GLN A 47 8.63 4.07 -8.33
C GLN A 47 7.51 3.03 -8.25
N PHE A 48 7.85 1.73 -8.25
CA PHE A 48 6.86 0.67 -8.09
C PHE A 48 6.20 0.75 -6.71
N THR A 49 7.01 0.79 -5.64
CA THR A 49 6.51 0.93 -4.26
C THR A 49 5.66 2.18 -4.08
N ALA A 50 6.10 3.32 -4.63
CA ALA A 50 5.33 4.56 -4.61
C ALA A 50 3.97 4.43 -5.33
N ALA A 51 3.95 3.79 -6.51
CA ALA A 51 2.75 3.57 -7.28
C ALA A 51 1.78 2.60 -6.56
N THR A 52 2.29 1.56 -5.91
CA THR A 52 1.47 0.63 -5.12
C THR A 52 0.82 1.34 -3.93
N ILE A 53 1.58 2.16 -3.19
CA ILE A 53 1.04 2.98 -2.09
C ILE A 53 -0.07 3.91 -2.61
N ARG A 54 0.18 4.61 -3.73
CA ARG A 54 -0.81 5.50 -4.35
C ARG A 54 -2.09 4.75 -4.71
N GLU A 55 -1.99 3.62 -5.40
CA GLU A 55 -3.14 2.83 -5.83
C GLU A 55 -3.96 2.32 -4.62
N LEU A 56 -3.28 1.79 -3.61
CA LEU A 56 -3.96 1.27 -2.41
C LEU A 56 -4.65 2.37 -1.61
N ARG A 57 -4.08 3.58 -1.56
CA ARG A 57 -4.72 4.77 -0.97
C ARG A 57 -5.96 5.20 -1.72
N ILE A 58 -5.90 5.28 -3.05
CA ILE A 58 -7.05 5.63 -3.90
C ILE A 58 -8.20 4.64 -3.68
N ARG A 59 -7.89 3.34 -3.64
CA ARG A 59 -8.89 2.30 -3.35
C ARG A 59 -9.52 2.42 -1.96
N SER A 60 -8.76 2.93 -0.99
CA SER A 60 -9.25 3.24 0.36
C SER A 60 -9.97 4.58 0.46
N GLY A 61 -10.22 5.26 -0.67
CA GLY A 61 -10.93 6.53 -0.72
C GLY A 61 -10.09 7.75 -0.32
N ILE A 62 -8.76 7.60 -0.20
CA ILE A 62 -7.85 8.70 0.12
C ILE A 62 -7.41 9.36 -1.20
N PRO A 63 -7.75 10.64 -1.43
CA PRO A 63 -7.41 11.34 -2.67
C PRO A 63 -5.91 11.64 -2.77
N GLU A 64 -5.41 11.80 -4.00
CA GLU A 64 -3.99 12.08 -4.28
C GLU A 64 -3.49 13.40 -3.69
N SER A 65 -4.38 14.35 -3.41
CA SER A 65 -4.04 15.65 -2.84
C SER A 65 -3.61 15.60 -1.37
N GLU A 66 -3.81 14.46 -0.68
CA GLU A 66 -3.45 14.27 0.73
C GLU A 66 -2.17 13.43 0.91
N ALA A 67 -1.39 13.25 -0.17
CA ALA A 67 -0.18 12.41 -0.21
C ALA A 67 1.12 13.16 0.07
#